data_AF-A0A430S577-F1
#
_entry.id   AF-A0A430S577-F1
#
_cell.length_a   1.000
_cell.length_b   1.000
_cell.length_c   1.000
_cell.angle_alpha   90.00
_cell.angle_beta   90.00
_cell.angle_gamma   90.00
#
_symmetry.space_group_name_H-M   'P 1'
#
loop_
_entity.id
_entity.type
_entity.pdbx_description
1 polymer ?
#
loop_
_entity_poly.entity_id
_entity_poly.type
_entity_poly.pdbx_seq_one_letter_code
_entity_poly.pdbx_strand_id
1 'polypeptide(L)' 'MEGTLGLHHVTCLAGDPQENLDFYLGVLGLRLVKRSVNQDDPATYHLFYADRQGTPGTALTFFP' A
#
# COMPACT_ATOMS: atom_id res chain seq x y z
N MET A 1 -25.85 0.53 -16.89
CA MET A 1 -24.94 1.27 -16.00
C MET A 1 -23.82 0.31 -15.64
N GLU A 2 -22.58 0.62 -15.99
CA GLU A 2 -21.44 -0.09 -15.40
C GLU A 2 -21.29 0.38 -13.95
N GLY A 3 -21.36 -0.57 -13.02
CA GLY A 3 -21.12 -0.32 -11.60
C GLY A 3 -19.63 -0.41 -11.28
N THR A 4 -19.25 0.07 -10.09
CA THR A 4 -17.91 -0.16 -9.55
C THR A 4 -17.67 -1.65 -9.37
N LEU A 5 -16.54 -2.15 -9.87
CA LEU A 5 -16.19 -3.58 -9.82
C LEU A 5 -15.80 -4.06 -8.40
N GLY A 6 -15.55 -3.13 -7.47
CA GLY A 6 -15.19 -3.39 -6.09
C GLY A 6 -14.18 -2.38 -5.55
N LEU A 7 -13.52 -2.72 -4.44
CA LEU A 7 -12.39 -1.95 -3.93
C LEU A 7 -11.22 -2.03 -4.92
N HIS A 8 -10.50 -0.92 -5.07
CA HIS A 8 -9.27 -0.89 -5.85
C HIS A 8 -8.03 -0.92 -4.94
N HIS A 9 -7.97 -0.05 -3.95
CA HIS A 9 -7.02 -0.07 -2.84
C HIS A 9 -7.59 0.70 -1.65
N VAL A 10 -6.96 0.56 -0.48
CA VAL A 10 -7.19 1.43 0.69
C VAL A 10 -5.87 2.08 1.10
N THR A 11 -5.93 3.37 1.46
CA THR A 11 -4.77 4.14 1.91
C THR A 11 -4.93 4.53 3.36
N CYS A 12 -3.87 4.34 4.16
CA CYS A 12 -3.85 4.64 5.59
C CYS A 12 -2.63 5.49 5.96
N LEU A 13 -2.70 6.18 7.09
CA LEU A 13 -1.53 6.76 7.75
C LEU A 13 -0.84 5.71 8.62
N ALA A 14 0.47 5.77 8.73
CA ALA A 14 1.26 4.91 9.61
C ALA A 14 2.32 5.73 10.37
N GLY A 15 2.99 5.08 11.32
CA GLY A 15 4.19 5.59 11.97
C GLY A 15 5.44 5.13 11.23
N ASP A 16 6.43 4.62 11.94
CA ASP A 16 7.74 4.26 11.38
C ASP A 16 7.64 3.36 10.12
N PRO A 17 8.33 3.72 9.01
CA PRO A 17 8.25 2.98 7.76
C PRO A 17 8.85 1.57 7.85
N GLN A 18 9.84 1.33 8.71
CA GLN A 18 10.42 0.00 8.90
C GLN A 18 9.47 -0.90 9.67
N GLU A 19 8.86 -0.41 10.75
CA GLU A 19 7.82 -1.16 11.49
C GLU A 19 6.64 -1.51 10.57
N ASN A 20 6.26 -0.58 9.69
CA ASN A 20 5.23 -0.81 8.68
C ASN A 20 5.65 -1.93 7.70
N LEU A 21 6.86 -1.87 7.14
CA LEU A 21 7.41 -2.91 6.27
C LEU A 21 7.46 -4.28 6.96
N ASP A 22 7.96 -4.34 8.19
CA ASP A 22 8.13 -5.58 8.95
C ASP A 22 6.78 -6.27 9.19
N PHE A 23 5.73 -5.49 9.47
CA PHE A 23 4.40 -6.04 9.64
C PHE A 23 3.79 -6.51 8.32
N TYR A 24 3.73 -5.65 7.30
CA TYR A 24 3.01 -5.99 6.06
C TYR A 24 3.74 -7.02 5.20
N LEU A 25 5.09 -7.03 5.22
CA LEU A 25 5.89 -8.02 4.51
C LEU A 25 6.15 -9.27 5.34
N GLY A 26 6.54 -9.10 6.60
CA GLY A 26 6.97 -10.19 7.46
C GLY A 26 5.80 -10.95 8.07
N VAL A 27 4.90 -10.24 8.74
CA VAL A 27 3.78 -10.86 9.47
C VAL A 27 2.66 -11.24 8.52
N LEU A 28 2.22 -10.32 7.66
CA LEU A 28 1.10 -10.57 6.74
C LEU A 28 1.52 -11.22 5.42
N GLY A 29 2.81 -11.25 5.10
CA GLY A 29 3.31 -11.91 3.89
C GLY A 29 2.90 -11.23 2.58
N LEU A 30 2.50 -9.95 2.62
CA LEU A 30 2.20 -9.19 1.40
C LEU A 30 3.48 -8.86 0.64
N ARG A 31 3.34 -8.49 -0.62
CA ARG A 31 4.46 -8.02 -1.44
C ARG A 31 4.52 -6.51 -1.45
N LEU A 32 5.69 -5.92 -1.19
CA LEU A 32 5.95 -4.52 -1.53
C LEU A 32 6.00 -4.41 -3.06
N VAL A 33 4.89 -4.01 -3.66
CA VAL A 33 4.76 -3.91 -5.13
C VAL A 33 5.25 -2.57 -5.66
N LYS A 34 5.27 -1.53 -4.80
CA LYS A 34 5.82 -0.22 -5.14
C LYS A 34 6.32 0.52 -3.90
N ARG A 35 7.47 1.16 -4.04
CA ARG A 35 7.99 2.17 -3.11
C ARG A 35 8.13 3.48 -3.86
N SER A 36 7.42 4.51 -3.42
CA SER A 36 7.44 5.83 -4.03
C SER A 36 7.32 6.90 -2.94
N VAL A 37 7.03 8.12 -3.35
CA VAL A 37 6.74 9.25 -2.45
C VAL A 37 5.30 9.70 -2.66
N ASN A 38 4.71 10.33 -1.65
CA ASN A 38 3.42 10.98 -1.81
C ASN A 38 3.55 12.10 -2.86
N GLN A 39 2.61 12.14 -3.81
CA GLN A 39 2.64 13.10 -4.91
C GLN A 39 2.31 14.53 -4.45
N ASP A 40 1.58 14.64 -3.33
CA ASP A 40 1.25 15.93 -2.71
C ASP A 40 2.35 16.39 -1.73
N ASP A 41 3.13 15.45 -1.18
CA ASP A 41 4.26 15.71 -0.27
C ASP A 41 5.44 14.75 -0.55
N PRO A 42 6.38 15.14 -1.42
CA PRO A 42 7.49 14.27 -1.81
C PRO A 42 8.47 13.89 -0.70
N ALA A 43 8.37 14.51 0.48
CA ALA A 43 9.18 14.14 1.65
C ALA A 43 8.63 12.88 2.36
N THR A 44 7.36 12.53 2.13
CA THR A 44 6.68 11.40 2.76
C THR A 44 6.69 10.17 1.85
N TYR A 45 6.97 8.99 2.40
CA TYR A 45 6.90 7.76 1.63
C TYR A 45 5.47 7.43 1.22
N HIS A 46 5.32 6.75 0.07
CA HIS A 46 4.10 6.06 -0.30
C HIS A 46 4.42 4.60 -0.60
N LEU A 47 4.11 3.73 0.38
CA LEU A 47 4.40 2.31 0.32
C LEU A 47 3.17 1.53 -0.14
N PHE A 48 3.33 0.61 -1.10
CA PHE A 48 2.24 -0.20 -1.65
C PHE A 48 2.49 -1.68 -1.37
N TYR A 49 1.58 -2.30 -0.63
CA TYR A 49 1.54 -3.72 -0.37
C TYR A 49 0.36 -4.35 -1.11
N ALA A 50 0.56 -5.49 -1.75
CA ALA A 50 -0.51 -6.18 -2.46
C ALA A 50 -0.20 -7.69 -2.57
N ASP A 51 -1.04 -8.40 -3.31
CA ASP A 51 -0.69 -9.72 -3.81
C ASP A 51 0.54 -9.68 -4.73
N ARG A 52 0.95 -10.84 -5.24
CA ARG A 52 2.15 -10.95 -6.07
C ARG A 52 2.09 -10.11 -7.36
N GLN A 53 0.90 -9.85 -7.90
CA GLN A 53 0.69 -9.20 -9.19
C GLN A 53 0.28 -7.72 -9.06
N GLY A 54 -0.10 -7.26 -7.86
CA GLY A 54 -0.68 -5.94 -7.66
C GLY A 54 -2.14 -5.86 -8.11
N THR A 55 -2.91 -6.96 -7.98
CA THR A 55 -4.29 -7.03 -8.47
C THR A 55 -5.19 -6.01 -7.77
N PRO A 56 -6.04 -5.27 -8.50
CA PRO A 56 -7.04 -4.38 -7.89
C PRO A 56 -7.88 -5.09 -6.81
N GLY A 57 -8.08 -4.42 -5.68
CA GLY A 57 -8.79 -4.95 -4.52
C GLY A 57 -7.91 -5.66 -3.51
N THR A 58 -6.62 -5.88 -3.82
CA THR A 58 -5.65 -6.48 -2.88
C THR A 58 -4.70 -5.45 -2.25
N ALA A 59 -4.67 -4.24 -2.78
CA ALA A 59 -3.68 -3.24 -2.42
C ALA A 59 -4.02 -2.49 -1.13
N LEU A 60 -3.06 -2.45 -0.21
CA LEU A 60 -3.01 -1.58 0.96
C LEU A 60 -1.83 -0.63 0.79
N THR A 61 -2.07 0.67 0.97
CA THR A 61 -1.01 1.68 0.82
C THR A 61 -0.89 2.55 2.06
N PHE A 62 0.32 3.03 2.32
CA PHE A 62 0.62 3.78 3.52
C PHE A 62 1.43 5.04 3.24
N PHE A 63 1.08 6.09 3.97
CA PHE A 63 1.94 7.25 4.24
C PHE A 63 2.49 7.11 5.68
N PRO A 64 3.62 6.40 5.86
CA PRO A 64 4.36 6.35 7.12
C PRO A 64 5.22 7.60 7.34
#